data_AF-A0A7S9Z0W5-F1
#
_entry.id   AF-A0A7S9Z0W5-F1
#
_cell.length_a   1.000
_cell.length_b   1.000
_cell.length_c   1.000
_cell.angle_alpha   90.00
_cell.angle_beta   90.00
_cell.angle_gamma   90.00
#
_symmetry.space_group_name_H-M   'P 1'
#
loop_
_entity.id
_entity.type
_entity.pdbx_description
1 polymer ?
#
loop_
_entity_poly.entity_id
_entity_poly.type
_entity_poly.pdbx_seq_one_letter_code
_entity_poly.pdbx_strand_id
1 'polypeptide(L)'
;MNGNLNPSMAAAVAGVINPVSQAAGTVTTGWVDMQKFGTLLAILAVGALGADATVNAKIEQATDNAGAGAKDVAGLAITALTKAGTDDNKQVLVNLRQEDLDKNNAFRFARLSVTVGTAASLISAVLLGFNARYGAATDNDATTVDEIVS
;
A
#
# COMPACT_ATOMS: atom_id res chain seq x y z
N MET A 1 -4.71 2.54 -27.67
CA MET A 1 -3.39 1.91 -27.45
C MET A 1 -2.42 3.02 -27.05
N ASN A 2 -2.07 3.09 -25.77
CA ASN A 2 -1.24 4.18 -25.20
C ASN A 2 0.25 3.84 -25.36
N GLY A 3 0.75 3.80 -26.59
CA GLY A 3 2.14 3.39 -26.87
C GLY A 3 3.22 4.42 -26.51
N ASN A 4 2.85 5.59 -25.97
CA ASN A 4 3.79 6.71 -25.78
C ASN A 4 3.57 7.52 -24.49
N LEU A 5 2.97 6.90 -23.46
CA LEU A 5 2.84 7.54 -22.15
C LEU A 5 4.09 7.29 -21.31
N ASN A 6 4.59 8.33 -20.65
CA ASN A 6 5.65 8.18 -19.66
C ASN A 6 5.20 7.20 -18.57
N PRO A 7 6.08 6.34 -18.02
CA PRO A 7 5.69 5.36 -17.00
C PRO A 7 5.01 5.98 -15.77
N SER A 8 5.40 7.19 -15.38
CA SER A 8 4.74 7.97 -14.31
C SER A 8 3.27 8.25 -14.62
N MET A 9 2.90 8.44 -15.89
CA MET A 9 1.50 8.63 -16.29
C MET A 9 0.67 7.35 -16.20
N ALA A 10 1.31 6.18 -16.10
CA ALA A 10 0.64 4.88 -15.98
C ALA A 10 0.51 4.42 -14.52
N ALA A 11 1.40 4.86 -13.62
CA ALA A 11 1.45 4.45 -12.23
C ALA A 11 1.64 5.66 -11.29
N ALA A 12 0.59 5.97 -10.52
CA ALA A 12 0.62 7.01 -9.51
C ALA A 12 1.22 6.48 -8.21
N VAL A 13 1.98 7.29 -7.48
CA VAL A 13 2.31 7.03 -6.08
C VAL A 13 1.11 7.49 -5.24
N ALA A 14 0.19 6.59 -4.93
CA ALA A 14 -1.06 6.92 -4.23
C ALA A 14 -0.89 7.05 -2.70
N GLY A 15 0.14 6.44 -2.13
CA GLY A 15 0.45 6.54 -0.71
C GLY A 15 1.80 5.92 -0.37
N VAL A 16 2.40 6.35 0.74
CA VAL A 16 3.72 5.88 1.17
C VAL A 16 3.77 5.63 2.68
N ILE A 17 4.62 4.69 3.09
CA ILE A 17 5.20 4.60 4.43
C ILE A 17 6.69 4.87 4.22
N ASN A 18 7.16 5.98 4.77
CA ASN A 18 8.55 6.41 4.61
C ASN A 18 9.52 5.36 5.17
N PRO A 19 10.74 5.23 4.59
CA PRO A 19 11.76 4.35 5.13
C PRO A 19 12.06 4.68 6.60
N VAL A 20 11.93 3.69 7.48
CA VAL A 20 12.13 3.88 8.92
C VAL A 20 12.54 2.57 9.59
N SER A 21 13.26 2.68 10.70
CA SER A 21 13.34 1.59 11.70
C SER A 21 12.09 1.65 12.55
N GLN A 22 11.07 0.90 12.15
CA GLN A 22 9.76 0.92 12.80
C GLN A 22 9.81 0.10 14.09
N ALA A 23 9.53 0.74 15.22
CA ALA A 23 9.32 0.05 16.49
C ALA A 23 8.01 -0.76 16.47
N ALA A 24 7.83 -1.62 17.47
CA ALA A 24 6.59 -2.37 17.69
C ALA A 24 5.34 -1.48 17.53
N GLY A 25 4.42 -1.87 16.65
CA GLY A 25 3.20 -1.13 16.37
C GLY A 25 2.78 -1.16 14.91
N THR A 26 1.65 -0.51 14.63
CA THR A 26 1.07 -0.41 13.30
C THR A 26 1.29 0.97 12.71
N VAL A 27 1.76 1.01 11.47
CA VAL A 27 1.83 2.22 10.63
C VAL A 27 1.07 1.99 9.34
N THR A 28 0.45 3.05 8.83
CA THR A 28 -0.43 2.98 7.67
C THR A 28 -0.08 4.06 6.65
N THR A 29 -0.41 3.81 5.39
CA THR A 29 -0.47 4.89 4.39
C THR A 29 -1.68 5.81 4.69
N GLY A 30 -1.80 6.90 3.93
CA GLY A 30 -3.06 7.62 3.81
C GLY A 30 -4.15 6.76 3.15
N TRP A 31 -5.41 7.17 3.34
CA TRP A 31 -6.55 6.59 2.63
C TRP A 31 -6.55 7.01 1.16
N VAL A 32 -6.76 6.05 0.27
CA VAL A 32 -6.82 6.25 -1.18
C VAL A 32 -8.23 5.98 -1.68
N ASP A 33 -8.81 6.94 -2.40
CA ASP A 33 -10.10 6.76 -3.06
C ASP A 33 -9.97 5.84 -4.28
N MET A 34 -10.57 4.66 -4.21
CA MET A 34 -10.56 3.67 -5.28
C MET A 34 -11.41 4.07 -6.49
N GLN A 35 -12.18 5.16 -6.41
CA GLN A 35 -12.82 5.73 -7.59
C GLN A 35 -11.82 6.35 -8.57
N LYS A 36 -10.59 6.68 -8.12
CA LYS A 36 -9.54 7.26 -8.97
C LYS A 36 -8.78 6.23 -9.80
N PHE A 37 -8.68 4.99 -9.32
CA PHE A 37 -7.83 3.94 -9.89
C PHE A 37 -8.60 2.65 -10.16
N GLY A 38 -8.31 1.96 -11.27
CA GLY A 38 -8.86 0.62 -11.52
C GLY A 38 -8.30 -0.44 -10.56
N THR A 39 -7.04 -0.32 -10.20
CA THR A 39 -6.31 -1.29 -9.35
C THR A 39 -5.22 -0.58 -8.57
N LEU A 40 -4.91 -1.08 -7.37
CA LEU A 40 -3.73 -0.68 -6.60
C LEU A 40 -2.74 -1.85 -6.44
N LEU A 41 -1.47 -1.53 -6.29
CA LEU A 41 -0.42 -2.44 -5.87
C LEU A 41 0.28 -1.86 -4.64
N ALA A 42 0.16 -2.53 -3.51
CA ALA A 42 1.00 -2.24 -2.36
C ALA A 42 2.32 -3.00 -2.50
N ILE A 43 3.44 -2.28 -2.38
CA ILE A 43 4.78 -2.83 -2.32
C ILE A 43 5.34 -2.50 -0.94
N LEU A 44 5.52 -3.51 -0.11
CA LEU A 44 6.24 -3.41 1.16
C LEU A 44 7.64 -3.99 0.96
N ALA A 45 8.67 -3.22 1.30
CA ALA A 45 10.03 -3.72 1.42
C ALA A 45 10.42 -3.78 2.90
N VAL A 46 10.99 -4.90 3.31
CA VAL A 46 11.60 -5.06 4.63
C VAL A 46 13.12 -5.21 4.49
N GLY A 47 13.87 -4.64 5.42
CA GLY A 47 15.31 -4.85 5.53
C GLY A 47 15.65 -6.12 6.31
N ALA A 48 16.83 -6.13 6.93
CA ALA A 48 17.23 -7.22 7.81
C ALA A 48 16.29 -7.29 9.03
N LEU A 49 15.75 -8.46 9.32
CA LEU A 49 14.93 -8.74 10.49
C LEU A 49 15.78 -9.38 11.59
N GLY A 50 15.50 -8.99 12.83
CA GLY A 50 16.02 -9.66 14.02
C GLY A 50 15.39 -11.04 14.21
N ALA A 51 16.00 -11.90 15.03
CA ALA A 51 15.52 -13.27 15.28
C ALA A 51 14.03 -13.35 15.67
N ASP A 52 13.56 -12.38 16.45
CA ASP A 52 12.17 -12.31 16.94
C ASP A 52 11.30 -11.28 16.19
N ALA A 53 11.81 -10.67 15.12
CA ALA A 53 11.05 -9.69 14.35
C ALA A 53 9.96 -10.37 13.54
N THR A 54 8.76 -9.79 13.61
CA THR A 54 7.63 -10.16 12.76
C THR A 54 7.10 -8.91 12.08
N VAL A 55 6.87 -8.99 10.77
CA VAL A 55 6.23 -7.92 10.00
C VAL A 55 5.01 -8.49 9.30
N ASN A 56 3.86 -7.93 9.61
CA ASN A 56 2.60 -8.23 8.96
C ASN A 56 2.15 -7.03 8.14
N ALA A 57 1.39 -7.29 7.09
CA ALA A 57 0.79 -6.27 6.26
C ALA A 57 -0.56 -6.73 5.73
N LYS A 58 -1.46 -5.77 5.55
CA LYS A 58 -2.79 -6.00 5.03
C LYS A 58 -3.34 -4.76 4.36
N ILE A 59 -4.33 -4.96 3.50
CA ILE A 59 -5.15 -3.88 2.98
C ILE A 59 -6.36 -3.67 3.88
N GLU A 60 -6.58 -2.42 4.27
CA GLU A 60 -7.78 -1.99 4.97
C GLU A 60 -8.66 -1.18 4.03
N GLN A 61 -9.97 -1.20 4.27
CA GLN A 61 -10.98 -0.45 3.53
C GLN A 61 -11.82 0.42 4.46
N ALA A 62 -12.29 1.56 3.96
CA ALA A 62 -13.20 2.48 4.67
C ALA A 62 -14.27 3.07 3.74
N THR A 63 -15.31 3.65 4.33
CA THR A 63 -16.40 4.33 3.59
C THR A 63 -16.09 5.79 3.29
N ASP A 64 -15.17 6.40 4.03
CA ASP A 64 -14.69 7.77 3.84
C ASP A 64 -13.16 7.89 3.93
N ASN A 65 -12.65 9.09 3.63
CA ASN A 65 -11.23 9.43 3.67
C ASN A 65 -10.68 9.63 5.10
N ALA A 66 -11.53 9.52 6.12
CA ALA A 66 -11.14 9.60 7.54
C ALA A 66 -11.05 8.21 8.19
N GLY A 67 -11.46 7.15 7.49
CA GLY A 67 -11.42 5.78 8.01
C GLY A 67 -12.71 5.32 8.68
N ALA A 68 -13.85 5.95 8.38
CA ALA A 68 -15.14 5.51 8.90
C ALA A 68 -15.41 4.05 8.53
N GLY A 69 -15.76 3.26 9.55
CA GLY A 69 -16.03 1.83 9.40
C GLY A 69 -14.81 0.99 9.01
N ALA A 70 -13.59 1.49 9.21
CA ALA A 70 -12.36 0.82 8.79
C ALA A 70 -12.34 -0.68 9.17
N LYS A 71 -12.10 -1.53 8.18
CA LYS A 71 -11.97 -2.97 8.35
C LYS A 71 -10.99 -3.55 7.34
N ASP A 72 -10.57 -4.78 7.56
CA ASP A 72 -9.66 -5.48 6.66
C ASP A 72 -10.39 -5.87 5.36
N VAL A 73 -9.66 -5.85 4.24
CA VAL A 73 -10.12 -6.48 3.00
C VAL A 73 -9.81 -7.97 3.09
N ALA A 74 -10.85 -8.80 2.98
CA ALA A 74 -10.72 -10.24 3.13
C ALA A 74 -9.75 -10.82 2.10
N GLY A 75 -8.83 -11.68 2.53
CA GLY A 75 -7.86 -12.35 1.66
C GLY A 75 -6.67 -11.49 1.22
N LEU A 76 -6.61 -10.21 1.61
CA LEU A 76 -5.49 -9.30 1.28
C LEU A 76 -4.59 -9.01 2.49
N ALA A 77 -4.35 -10.03 3.31
CA ALA A 77 -3.35 -10.02 4.36
C ALA A 77 -2.21 -10.98 3.99
N ILE A 78 -0.98 -10.57 4.29
CA ILE A 78 0.21 -11.39 4.00
C ILE A 78 0.40 -12.43 5.11
N THR A 79 1.14 -13.49 4.80
CA THR A 79 1.76 -14.31 5.84
C THR A 79 2.84 -13.51 6.55
N ALA A 80 2.91 -13.61 7.88
CA ALA A 80 3.91 -12.89 8.68
C ALA A 80 5.33 -13.14 8.16
N LEU A 81 6.05 -12.07 7.84
CA LEU A 81 7.46 -12.12 7.50
C LEU A 81 8.27 -12.29 8.77
N THR A 82 9.19 -13.25 8.79
CA THR A 82 10.02 -13.53 9.96
C THR A 82 11.45 -13.90 9.57
N LYS A 83 12.38 -13.76 10.50
CA LYS A 83 13.75 -14.26 10.32
C LYS A 83 13.78 -15.77 10.07
N ALA A 84 12.96 -16.53 10.81
CA ALA A 84 12.86 -17.98 10.67
C ALA A 84 12.29 -18.41 9.30
N GLY A 85 11.38 -17.60 8.74
CA GLY A 85 10.85 -17.76 7.37
C GLY A 85 11.85 -17.41 6.28
N THR A 86 13.06 -16.95 6.65
CA THR A 86 14.08 -16.45 5.72
C THR A 86 13.57 -15.23 4.95
N ASP A 87 12.79 -14.35 5.58
CA ASP A 87 12.10 -13.23 4.89
C ASP A 87 12.83 -11.88 4.94
N ASP A 88 14.07 -11.88 5.41
CA ASP A 88 14.89 -10.68 5.46
C ASP A 88 15.20 -10.12 4.06
N ASN A 89 15.27 -8.78 3.97
CA ASN A 89 15.69 -8.09 2.75
C ASN A 89 14.79 -8.42 1.53
N LYS A 90 13.50 -8.69 1.77
CA LYS A 90 12.53 -9.04 0.74
C LYS A 90 11.47 -7.97 0.53
N GLN A 91 10.73 -8.14 -0.57
CA GLN A 91 9.57 -7.35 -0.90
C GLN A 91 8.31 -8.22 -0.89
N VAL A 92 7.19 -7.63 -0.53
CA VAL A 92 5.86 -8.23 -0.63
C VAL A 92 4.99 -7.33 -1.48
N LEU A 93 4.28 -7.97 -2.41
CA LEU A 93 3.38 -7.32 -3.34
C LEU A 93 1.96 -7.76 -3.04
N VAL A 94 1.07 -6.81 -2.74
CA VAL A 94 -0.36 -7.08 -2.51
C VAL A 94 -1.16 -6.32 -3.57
N ASN A 95 -1.85 -7.06 -4.43
CA ASN A 95 -2.73 -6.47 -5.43
C ASN A 95 -4.10 -6.22 -4.80
N LEU A 96 -4.67 -5.06 -5.07
CA LEU A 96 -6.04 -4.72 -4.73
C LEU A 96 -6.78 -4.31 -5.99
N ARG A 97 -7.93 -4.91 -6.21
CA ARG A 97 -8.86 -4.52 -7.25
C ARG A 97 -10.14 -3.99 -6.65
N GLN A 98 -10.92 -3.26 -7.44
CA GLN A 98 -12.16 -2.69 -6.94
C GLN A 98 -13.20 -3.75 -6.56
N GLU A 99 -13.17 -4.93 -7.16
CA GLU A 99 -14.02 -6.06 -6.80
C GLU A 99 -13.74 -6.65 -5.42
N ASP A 100 -12.54 -6.45 -4.86
CA ASP A 100 -12.18 -6.97 -3.54
C ASP A 100 -12.82 -6.14 -2.40
N LEU A 101 -13.25 -4.90 -2.71
CA LEU A 101 -13.89 -4.01 -1.75
C LEU A 101 -15.36 -4.38 -1.52
N ASP A 102 -15.82 -4.10 -0.30
CA ASP A 102 -17.22 -4.24 0.07
C ASP A 102 -18.08 -3.07 -0.44
N LYS A 103 -18.20 -3.01 -1.77
CA LYS A 103 -18.92 -1.95 -2.48
C LYS A 103 -20.41 -1.91 -2.13
N ASN A 104 -20.99 -3.05 -1.78
CA ASN A 104 -22.39 -3.14 -1.37
C ASN A 104 -22.65 -2.37 -0.07
N ASN A 105 -21.65 -2.25 0.79
CA ASN A 105 -21.71 -1.47 2.04
C ASN A 105 -20.99 -0.11 1.92
N ALA A 106 -20.87 0.42 0.69
CA ALA A 106 -20.28 1.74 0.40
C ALA A 106 -18.79 1.90 0.75
N PHE A 107 -18.05 0.80 0.92
CA PHE A 107 -16.59 0.87 1.08
C PHE A 107 -15.94 1.22 -0.26
N ARG A 108 -15.13 2.27 -0.26
CA ARG A 108 -14.45 2.78 -1.47
C ARG A 108 -13.05 3.33 -1.22
N PHE A 109 -12.65 3.51 0.04
CA PHE A 109 -11.30 3.92 0.38
C PHE A 109 -10.48 2.71 0.75
N ALA A 110 -9.20 2.71 0.40
CA ALA A 110 -8.26 1.65 0.76
C ALA A 110 -6.94 2.23 1.28
N ARG A 111 -6.24 1.50 2.14
CA ARG A 111 -4.88 1.83 2.58
C ARG A 111 -4.07 0.58 2.86
N LEU A 112 -2.76 0.71 2.83
CA LEU A 112 -1.85 -0.31 3.35
C LEU A 112 -1.65 -0.09 4.85
N SER A 113 -1.76 -1.17 5.62
CA SER A 113 -1.52 -1.23 7.07
C SER A 113 -0.41 -2.24 7.33
N VAL A 114 0.67 -1.81 7.98
CA VAL A 114 1.86 -2.62 8.28
C VAL A 114 2.05 -2.65 9.78
N THR A 115 2.13 -3.85 10.35
CA THR A 115 2.33 -4.06 11.79
C THR A 115 3.67 -4.73 12.02
N VAL A 116 4.55 -4.05 12.75
CA VAL A 116 5.77 -4.66 13.31
C VAL A 116 5.43 -5.21 14.68
N GLY A 117 5.81 -6.46 14.94
CA GLY A 117 5.54 -7.16 16.19
C GLY A 117 6.38 -6.64 17.35
N THR A 118 7.45 -7.34 17.71
CA THR A 118 8.25 -7.05 18.91
C THR A 118 9.53 -6.27 18.60
N ALA A 119 10.37 -6.81 17.70
CA ALA A 119 11.65 -6.22 17.37
C ALA A 119 11.53 -5.18 16.25
N ALA A 120 12.18 -4.03 16.45
CA ALA A 120 12.18 -2.96 15.46
C ALA A 120 12.74 -3.46 14.12
N SER A 121 12.04 -3.12 13.04
CA SER A 121 12.32 -3.63 11.70
C SER A 121 12.44 -2.48 10.70
N LEU A 122 13.42 -2.57 9.79
CA LEU A 122 13.55 -1.62 8.69
C LEU A 122 12.43 -1.89 7.69
N ILE A 123 11.54 -0.92 7.48
CA ILE A 123 10.44 -1.03 6.52
C ILE A 123 10.36 0.20 5.64
N SER A 124 9.85 0.03 4.43
CA SER A 124 9.42 1.09 3.52
C SER A 124 8.28 0.54 2.69
N ALA A 125 7.25 1.34 2.42
CA ALA A 125 6.18 0.88 1.55
C ALA A 125 5.68 1.97 0.59
N VAL A 126 5.26 1.54 -0.59
CA VAL A 126 4.64 2.38 -1.60
C VAL A 126 3.36 1.72 -2.06
N LEU A 127 2.29 2.49 -2.14
CA LEU A 127 1.01 2.09 -2.72
C LEU A 127 0.89 2.75 -4.09
N LEU A 128 0.97 1.94 -5.15
CA LEU A 128 0.88 2.40 -6.52
C LEU A 128 -0.56 2.29 -7.04
N GLY A 129 -1.04 3.33 -7.71
CA GLY A 129 -2.33 3.35 -8.38
C GLY A 129 -2.19 3.20 -9.90
N PHE A 130 -2.91 2.24 -10.47
CA PHE A 130 -2.89 1.96 -11.91
C PHE A 130 -4.27 2.14 -12.53
N ASN A 131 -4.29 2.27 -13.86
CA ASN A 131 -5.52 2.41 -14.64
C ASN A 131 -6.36 3.59 -14.10
N ALA A 132 -5.76 4.78 -14.07
CA ALA A 132 -6.45 5.99 -13.66
C ALA A 132 -7.72 6.16 -14.48
N ARG A 133 -8.85 6.43 -13.81
CA ARG A 133 -10.14 6.53 -14.49
C ARG A 133 -10.27 7.75 -15.37
N TYR A 134 -9.58 8.82 -15.00
CA TYR A 134 -9.57 10.10 -15.70
C TYR A 134 -8.15 10.64 -15.72
N GLY A 135 -7.74 11.16 -16.87
CA GLY A 135 -6.43 11.80 -17.02
C GLY A 135 -5.24 10.84 -16.88
N ALA A 136 -4.10 11.41 -16.51
CA ALA A 136 -2.90 10.66 -16.23
C ALA A 136 -2.93 10.14 -14.77
N ALA A 137 -2.22 9.06 -14.48
CA ALA A 137 -2.10 8.57 -13.11
C ALA A 137 -1.49 9.64 -12.17
N THR A 138 -0.52 10.41 -12.67
CA THR A 138 0.15 11.51 -11.97
C THR A 138 -0.80 12.57 -11.41
N ASP A 139 -1.97 12.75 -12.02
CA ASP A 139 -2.99 13.70 -11.53
C ASP A 139 -3.55 13.29 -10.15
N ASN A 140 -3.28 12.05 -9.73
CA ASN A 140 -3.74 11.44 -8.50
C ASN A 140 -2.60 11.03 -7.57
N ASP A 141 -1.38 11.54 -7.79
CA ASP A 141 -0.24 11.31 -6.90
C ASP A 141 -0.50 11.84 -5.49
N ALA A 142 0.14 11.19 -4.53
CA ALA A 142 0.19 11.63 -3.15
C ALA A 142 0.92 12.98 -3.08
N THR A 143 0.49 13.84 -2.15
CA THR A 143 1.10 15.17 -1.93
C THR A 143 2.55 15.11 -1.46
N THR A 144 3.07 13.90 -1.20
CA THR A 144 4.47 13.64 -0.84
C THR A 144 5.39 13.46 -2.04
N VAL A 145 4.84 13.38 -3.27
CA VAL A 145 5.66 13.38 -4.50
C VAL A 145 6.20 14.79 -4.71
N ASP A 146 7.51 14.93 -4.74
CA ASP A 146 8.21 16.23 -4.85
C ASP A 146 8.36 16.67 -6.31
N GLU A 147 8.84 15.77 -7.18
CA GLU A 147 9.11 16.07 -8.58
C GLU A 147 8.91 14.85 -9.49
N ILE A 148 8.49 15.09 -10.73
CA ILE A 148 8.50 14.13 -11.83
C ILE A 148 9.36 14.73 -12.95
N VAL A 149 10.42 14.02 -13.32
CA VAL A 149 11.33 14.42 -14.41
C VAL A 149 11.03 13.54 -15.63
N SER A 150 10.85 14.16 -16.79
CA SER A 150 10.52 13.47 -18.06
C SER A 150 11.23 14.08 -19.26
#